data_AF-A0A950Z9B2-F1
#
_entry.id   AF-A0A950Z9B2-F1
#
_cell.length_a   1.000
_cell.length_b   1.000
_cell.length_c   1.000
_cell.angle_alpha   90.00
_cell.angle_beta   90.00
_cell.angle_gamma   90.00
#
_symmetry.space_group_name_H-M   'P 1'
#
loop_
_entity.id
_entity.type
_entity.pdbx_description
1 polymer ?
#
loop_
_entity_poly.entity_id
_entity_poly.type
_entity_poly.pdbx_seq_one_letter_code
_entity_poly.pdbx_strand_id
1 'polypeptide(L)' 'MDEPDYLICLQCETPTYQFEYVNGKLSTVVCNTCGNDDSSDFVTESEYDEQTGA' A
#
# COMPACT_ATOMS: atom_id res chain seq x y z
N MET A 1 3.86 -16.39 -3.49
CA MET A 1 3.40 -15.02 -3.78
C MET A 1 4.10 -14.20 -2.75
N ASP A 2 5.19 -13.56 -3.17
CA ASP A 2 5.99 -12.71 -2.30
C ASP A 2 5.13 -11.52 -1.90
N GLU A 3 4.95 -11.36 -0.59
CA GLU A 3 4.27 -10.19 -0.03
C GLU A 3 5.08 -8.94 -0.44
N PRO A 4 4.42 -7.84 -0.83
CA PRO A 4 5.13 -6.64 -1.25
C PRO A 4 6.00 -6.11 -0.11
N ASP A 5 7.20 -5.61 -0.42
CA ASP A 5 8.09 -5.01 0.59
C ASP A 5 7.47 -3.75 1.23
N TYR A 6 6.65 -3.03 0.45
CA TYR A 6 5.93 -1.86 0.91
C TYR A 6 4.70 -1.59 0.03
N LEU A 7 3.77 -0.81 0.57
CA LEU A 7 2.63 -0.28 -0.16
C LEU A 7 2.77 1.23 -0.31
N ILE A 8 2.31 1.78 -1.42
CA ILE A 8 2.27 3.21 -1.70
C ILE A 8 0.90 3.72 -1.25
N CYS A 9 0.90 4.69 -0.34
CA CYS A 9 -0.32 5.37 0.07
C CYS A 9 -0.74 6.37 -1.01
N LEU A 10 -1.91 6.18 -1.63
CA LEU A 10 -2.45 7.06 -2.67
C LEU A 10 -2.86 8.44 -2.13
N GLN A 11 -3.08 8.59 -0.83
CA GLN A 11 -3.45 9.88 -0.22
C GLN A 11 -2.29 10.86 -0.17
N CYS A 12 -1.06 10.38 0.01
CA CYS A 12 0.13 11.23 0.17
C CYS A 12 1.33 10.79 -0.67
N GLU A 13 1.15 9.79 -1.53
CA GLU A 13 2.16 9.23 -2.45
C GLU A 13 3.44 8.78 -1.73
N THR A 14 3.31 8.29 -0.48
CA THR A 14 4.45 7.84 0.32
C THR A 14 4.45 6.33 0.58
N PRO A 15 5.63 5.70 0.64
CA PRO A 15 5.74 4.28 0.98
C PRO A 15 5.36 4.00 2.44
N THR A 16 4.65 2.91 2.65
CA THR A 16 4.09 2.44 3.93
C THR A 16 4.51 1.01 4.17
N TYR A 17 5.16 0.79 5.31
CA TYR A 17 5.69 -0.52 5.75
C TYR A 17 4.86 -1.14 6.87
N GLN A 18 3.83 -0.44 7.34
CA GLN A 18 3.00 -0.87 8.47
C GLN A 18 1.66 -1.39 7.94
N PHE A 19 1.66 -2.67 7.58
CA PHE A 19 0.49 -3.38 7.09
C PHE A 19 0.58 -4.88 7.43
N GLU A 20 -0.56 -5.56 7.34
CA GLU A 20 -0.67 -6.99 7.58
C GLU A 20 -1.55 -7.64 6.51
N TYR A 21 -1.08 -8.76 5.96
CA TYR A 21 -1.85 -9.61 5.07
C TYR A 21 -2.43 -10.80 5.84
N VAL A 22 -3.72 -11.06 5.63
CA VAL A 22 -4.42 -12.22 6.21
C VAL A 22 -5.08 -12.99 5.08
N ASN A 23 -4.73 -14.26 4.91
CA ASN A 23 -5.19 -15.12 3.80
C ASN A 23 -4.92 -14.51 2.40
N GLY A 24 -3.79 -13.81 2.24
CA GLY A 24 -3.40 -13.20 0.96
C GLY A 24 -4.19 -11.94 0.58
N LYS A 25 -4.92 -11.35 1.54
CA LYS A 25 -5.57 -10.05 1.39
C LYS A 25 -5.06 -9.07 2.43
N LEU A 26 -4.91 -7.81 2.03
CA LEU A 26 -4.54 -6.73 2.93
C LEU A 26 -5.61 -6.60 4.02
N SER A 27 -5.24 -6.91 5.26
CA SER A 27 -6.14 -6.94 6.41
C SER A 27 -6.09 -5.65 7.20
N THR A 28 -4.88 -5.13 7.45
CA THR A 28 -4.68 -3.84 8.12
C THR A 28 -3.56 -3.08 7.43
N VAL A 29 -3.66 -1.76 7.41
CA VAL A 29 -2.60 -0.87 6.93
C VAL A 29 -2.76 0.47 7.63
N VAL A 30 -1.65 1.13 7.95
CA VAL A 30 -1.66 2.49 8.48
C VAL A 30 -0.48 3.25 7.89
N CYS A 31 -0.77 4.38 7.23
CA CYS A 31 0.24 5.30 6.77
C CYS A 31 0.78 6.12 7.95
N ASN A 32 2.08 5.98 8.23
CA ASN A 32 2.75 6.76 9.27
C ASN A 32 2.97 8.24 8.88
N THR A 33 2.71 8.62 7.63
CA THR A 33 2.87 9.99 7.13
C THR A 33 1.60 10.81 7.32
N CYS A 34 0.47 10.34 6.76
CA CYS A 34 -0.79 11.06 6.77
C CYS A 34 -1.82 10.50 7.76
N GLY A 35 -1.55 9.32 8.34
CA GLY A 35 -2.47 8.64 9.26
C GLY A 35 -3.58 7.85 8.59
N ASN A 36 -3.57 7.71 7.26
CA ASN A 36 -4.59 6.95 6.54
C ASN A 36 -4.55 5.46 6.89
N ASP A 37 -5.70 4.85 7.11
CA ASP A 37 -5.86 3.43 7.44
C ASP A 37 -6.80 2.68 6.48
N ASP A 38 -7.32 3.36 5.44
CA ASP A 38 -8.17 2.71 4.43
C ASP A 38 -7.34 1.90 3.44
N SER A 39 -7.50 0.57 3.45
CA SER A 39 -6.72 -0.34 2.60
C SER A 39 -6.92 -0.17 1.09
N SER A 40 -8.00 0.49 0.66
CA SER A 40 -8.27 0.78 -0.75
C SER A 40 -7.39 1.90 -1.29
N ASP A 41 -6.87 2.75 -0.40
CA ASP A 41 -5.95 3.84 -0.71
C ASP A 41 -4.48 3.40 -0.69
N PHE A 42 -4.22 2.10 -0.73
CA PHE A 42 -2.86 1.56 -0.78
C PHE A 42 -2.71 0.58 -1.93
N VAL A 43 -1.61 0.74 -2.67
CA VAL A 43 -1.29 -0.08 -3.84
C VAL A 43 0.15 -0.53 -3.77
N THR A 44 0.50 -1.62 -4.43
CA THR A 44 1.90 -2.03 -4.56
C THR A 44 2.68 -1.09 -5.49
N GLU A 45 4.02 -1.13 -5.43
CA GLU A 45 4.86 -0.39 -6.38
C GLU A 45 4.51 -0.73 -7.84
N SER A 46 4.31 -2.01 -8.14
CA SER A 46 3.93 -2.47 -9.49
C SER A 46 2.58 -1.90 -9.92
N GLU A 47 1.55 -1.96 -9.05
CA GLU A 47 0.23 -1.38 -9.36
C GLU A 47 0.27 0.14 -9.51
N TYR A 48 1.15 0.84 -8.78
CA TYR A 48 1.33 2.27 -8.90
C TYR A 48 2.02 2.66 -10.21
N ASP A 49 3.06 1.94 -10.62
CA ASP A 49 3.74 2.12 -11.90
C ASP A 49 2.78 1.85 -13.08
N GLU A 50 1.96 0.80 -12.99
CA GLU A 50 0.91 0.49 -13.97
C GLU A 50 -0.15 1.60 -14.10
N GLN A 51 -0.49 2.27 -12.98
CA GLN A 51 -1.44 3.38 -12.98
C GLN A 51 -0.84 4.70 -13.48
N THR A 52 0.43 4.94 -13.17
CA THR A 52 1.11 6.20 -13.51
C THR A 52 1.75 6.18 -14.89
N GLY A 53 1.91 4.99 -15.49
CA GLY A 53 2.18 4.81 -16.92
C GLY A 53 3.41 5.57 -17.40
N ALA A 54 4.59 5.06 -17.07
CA ALA A 54 5.83 5.41 -17.77
C ALA A 54 5.98 4.59 -19.06
#